data_AF-D7DUR2-F1
#
_entry.id   AF-D7DUR2-F1
#
_cell.length_a   1.000
_cell.length_b   1.000
_cell.length_c   1.000
_cell.angle_alpha   90.00
_cell.angle_beta   90.00
_cell.angle_gamma   90.00
#
_symmetry.space_group_name_H-M   'P 1'
#
loop_
_entity.id
_entity.type
_entity.pdbx_description
1 polymer ?
#
loop_
_entity_poly.entity_id
_entity_poly.type
_entity_poly.pdbx_seq_one_letter_code
_entity_poly.pdbx_strand_id
1 'polypeptide(L)'
;MKVYKFKKNKGQIAYDFLIAMLLIIITFSIIGNIVINTANEFKRSEIVSSADAILNIFENTAIVAYNEDIVLDSSFDRIYGKNYDIYYANKVIHITGKTNITFYKNGTKIMTKNAVSSGLDMGNSLKVVVDDFYVSKELNVEMA
;
A
#
# COMPACT_ATOMS: atom_id res chain seq x y z
N MET A 1 24.77 -53.98 41.96
CA MET A 1 24.11 -52.93 41.15
C MET A 1 24.50 -51.57 41.73
N LYS A 2 25.42 -50.81 41.09
CA LYS A 2 25.86 -49.50 41.58
C LYS A 2 24.88 -48.43 41.13
N VAL A 3 24.16 -47.81 42.07
CA VAL A 3 23.32 -46.64 41.82
C VAL A 3 24.20 -45.39 41.94
N TYR A 4 24.52 -44.75 40.82
CA TYR A 4 25.26 -43.48 40.82
C TYR A 4 24.31 -42.34 41.22
N LYS A 5 24.48 -41.82 42.44
CA LYS A 5 23.82 -40.58 42.85
C LYS A 5 24.59 -39.40 42.26
N PHE A 6 24.02 -38.74 41.25
CA PHE A 6 24.52 -37.45 40.77
C PHE A 6 24.37 -36.40 41.88
N LYS A 7 25.48 -36.00 42.50
CA LYS A 7 25.52 -34.82 43.37
C LYS A 7 25.33 -33.58 42.49
N LYS A 8 24.11 -33.02 42.43
CA LYS A 8 23.87 -31.71 41.82
C LYS A 8 24.57 -30.64 42.65
N ASN A 9 25.64 -30.05 42.11
CA ASN A 9 26.27 -28.89 42.73
C ASN A 9 25.41 -27.65 42.47
N LYS A 10 25.17 -26.83 43.51
CA LYS A 10 24.34 -25.60 43.41
C LYS A 10 24.81 -24.66 42.29
N GLY A 11 26.10 -24.67 41.93
CA GLY A 11 26.65 -23.90 40.81
C GLY A 11 26.17 -24.36 39.42
N GLN A 12 25.94 -25.65 39.20
CA GLN A 12 25.38 -26.16 37.93
C GLN A 12 23.96 -25.64 37.70
N ILE A 13 23.14 -25.62 38.77
CA ILE A 13 21.77 -25.11 38.69
C ILE A 13 21.74 -23.62 38.32
N ALA A 14 22.68 -22.82 38.84
CA ALA A 14 22.78 -21.41 38.51
C ALA A 14 23.23 -21.17 37.05
N TYR A 15 24.17 -21.98 36.54
CA TYR A 15 24.60 -21.92 35.14
C TYR A 15 23.48 -22.34 34.18
N ASP A 16 22.79 -23.45 34.47
CA ASP A 16 21.65 -23.91 33.68
C ASP A 16 20.53 -22.85 33.65
N PHE A 17 20.29 -22.17 34.78
CA PHE A 17 19.33 -21.07 34.86
C PHE A 17 19.74 -19.87 34.00
N LEU A 18 21.01 -19.46 34.02
CA LEU A 18 21.52 -18.39 33.17
C LEU A 18 21.40 -18.72 31.69
N ILE A 19 21.75 -19.95 31.30
CA ILE A 19 21.62 -20.43 29.91
C ILE A 19 20.15 -20.42 29.49
N ALA A 20 19.25 -20.94 30.34
CA ALA A 20 17.81 -20.92 30.08
C ALA A 20 17.27 -19.49 29.91
N MET A 21 17.70 -18.56 30.76
CA MET A 21 17.27 -17.16 30.69
C MET A 21 17.74 -16.49 29.39
N LEU A 22 18.99 -16.71 28.97
CA LEU A 22 19.51 -16.23 27.70
C LEU A 22 18.71 -16.80 26.51
N LEU A 23 18.39 -18.09 26.57
CA LEU A 23 17.65 -18.77 25.51
C LEU A 23 16.22 -18.23 25.39
N ILE A 24 15.57 -17.93 26.52
CA ILE A 24 14.26 -17.27 26.57
C ILE A 24 14.33 -15.88 25.92
N ILE A 25 15.32 -15.06 26.29
CA ILE A 25 15.48 -13.70 25.73
C ILE A 25 15.67 -13.76 24.22
N ILE A 26 16.55 -14.64 23.74
CA ILE A 26 16.81 -14.81 22.29
C ILE A 26 15.53 -15.23 21.56
N THR A 27 14.79 -16.18 22.11
CA THR A 27 13.54 -16.67 21.52
C THR A 27 12.50 -15.56 21.42
N PHE A 28 12.33 -14.77 22.50
CA PHE A 28 11.43 -13.62 22.49
C PHE A 28 11.85 -12.55 21.50
N SER A 29 13.16 -12.26 21.39
CA SER A 29 13.66 -11.31 20.40
C SER A 29 13.37 -11.77 18.96
N ILE A 30 13.56 -13.06 18.66
CA ILE A 30 13.27 -13.61 17.34
C ILE A 30 11.77 -13.52 17.03
N ILE A 31 10.92 -13.99 17.95
CA ILE A 31 9.46 -13.93 17.78
C ILE A 31 8.98 -12.49 17.64
N GLY A 32 9.47 -11.59 18.49
CA GLY A 32 9.12 -10.17 18.44
C GLY A 32 9.46 -9.54 17.09
N ASN A 33 10.64 -9.85 16.54
CA ASN A 33 11.04 -9.35 15.22
C ASN A 33 10.13 -9.89 14.11
N ILE A 34 9.77 -11.17 14.14
CA ILE A 34 8.86 -11.79 13.17
C ILE A 34 7.48 -11.11 13.20
N VAL A 35 6.94 -10.87 14.40
CA VAL A 35 5.62 -10.23 14.57
C VAL A 35 5.65 -8.81 14.03
N ILE A 36 6.67 -8.02 14.35
CA ILE A 36 6.81 -6.63 13.86
C ILE A 36 6.91 -6.60 12.34
N ASN A 37 7.74 -7.47 11.75
CA ASN A 37 7.91 -7.53 10.29
C ASN A 37 6.60 -7.94 9.60
N THR A 38 5.92 -8.95 10.13
CA THR A 38 4.62 -9.39 9.61
C THR A 38 3.59 -8.28 9.67
N ALA A 39 3.51 -7.54 10.79
CA ALA A 39 2.60 -6.41 10.93
C ALA A 39 2.89 -5.28 9.92
N ASN A 40 4.16 -5.04 9.60
CA ASN A 40 4.54 -4.07 8.58
C ASN A 40 4.16 -4.52 7.16
N GLU A 41 4.35 -5.79 6.84
CA GLU A 41 3.93 -6.36 5.55
C GLU A 41 2.41 -6.31 5.36
N PHE A 42 1.62 -6.59 6.41
CA PHE A 42 0.16 -6.44 6.35
C PHE A 42 -0.27 -5.01 6.05
N LYS A 43 0.31 -4.02 6.75
CA LYS A 43 0.05 -2.61 6.48
C LYS A 43 0.40 -2.24 5.04
N ARG A 44 1.55 -2.71 4.54
CA ARG A 44 1.97 -2.44 3.16
C ARG A 44 1.00 -3.07 2.15
N SER A 45 0.59 -4.31 2.37
CA SER A 45 -0.41 -4.99 1.54
C SER A 45 -1.74 -4.25 1.52
N GLU A 46 -2.16 -3.67 2.64
CA GLU A 46 -3.42 -2.92 2.74
C GLU A 46 -3.37 -1.60 1.97
N ILE A 47 -2.24 -0.88 2.01
CA ILE A 47 -2.03 0.33 1.20
C ILE A 47 -2.02 -0.03 -0.30
N VAL A 48 -1.35 -1.13 -0.70
CA VAL A 48 -1.35 -1.60 -2.09
C VAL A 48 -2.76 -1.94 -2.56
N SER A 49 -3.54 -2.66 -1.76
CA SER A 49 -4.94 -2.99 -2.05
C SER A 49 -5.81 -1.73 -2.20
N SER A 50 -5.59 -0.73 -1.34
CA SER A 50 -6.30 0.54 -1.42
C SER A 50 -5.93 1.34 -2.68
N ALA A 51 -4.66 1.32 -3.08
CA ALA A 51 -4.20 1.96 -4.31
C ALA A 51 -4.79 1.28 -5.56
N ASP A 52 -4.91 -0.05 -5.56
CA ASP A 52 -5.57 -0.80 -6.63
C ASP A 52 -7.08 -0.50 -6.70
N ALA A 53 -7.75 -0.39 -5.55
CA ALA A 53 -9.14 0.05 -5.49
C ALA A 53 -9.33 1.47 -6.08
N ILE A 54 -8.40 2.40 -5.81
CA ILE A 54 -8.41 3.74 -6.40
C ILE A 54 -8.29 3.68 -7.92
N LEU A 55 -7.38 2.86 -8.47
CA LEU A 55 -7.26 2.66 -9.92
C LEU A 55 -8.60 2.19 -10.53
N ASN A 56 -9.24 1.20 -9.91
CA ASN A 56 -10.49 0.64 -10.40
C ASN A 56 -11.65 1.64 -10.30
N ILE A 57 -11.73 2.41 -9.21
CA ILE A 57 -12.76 3.46 -9.07
C ILE A 57 -12.55 4.55 -10.12
N PHE A 58 -11.31 5.01 -10.31
CA PHE A 58 -10.99 6.05 -11.28
C PHE A 58 -11.35 5.61 -12.70
N GLU A 59 -10.93 4.42 -13.12
CA GLU A 59 -11.25 3.89 -14.44
C GLU A 59 -12.75 3.66 -14.61
N ASN A 60 -13.42 3.02 -13.64
CA ASN A 60 -14.86 2.77 -13.75
C ASN A 60 -15.66 4.08 -13.83
N THR A 61 -15.29 5.09 -13.05
CA THR A 61 -15.94 6.41 -13.12
C THR A 61 -15.73 7.03 -14.49
N ALA A 62 -14.52 6.93 -15.05
CA ALA A 62 -14.22 7.42 -16.39
C ALA A 62 -15.00 6.66 -17.48
N ILE A 63 -15.09 5.33 -17.38
CA ILE A 63 -15.86 4.48 -18.31
C ILE A 63 -17.34 4.86 -18.27
N VAL A 64 -17.93 5.03 -17.08
CA VAL A 64 -19.34 5.40 -16.95
C VAL A 64 -19.58 6.80 -17.53
N ALA A 65 -18.74 7.78 -17.19
CA ALA A 65 -18.83 9.12 -17.76
C ALA A 65 -18.70 9.09 -19.30
N TYR A 66 -17.86 8.21 -19.85
CA TYR A 66 -17.66 8.06 -21.29
C TYR A 66 -18.87 7.43 -22.01
N ASN A 67 -19.40 6.34 -21.44
CA ASN A 67 -20.46 5.54 -22.05
C ASN A 67 -21.82 6.24 -21.97
N GLU A 68 -22.12 6.85 -20.83
CA GLU A 68 -23.40 7.51 -20.58
C GLU A 68 -23.41 8.98 -21.01
N ASP A 69 -22.25 9.52 -21.42
CA ASP A 69 -22.07 10.93 -21.79
C ASP A 69 -22.56 11.92 -20.71
N ILE A 70 -22.21 11.61 -19.46
CA ILE A 70 -22.56 12.39 -18.27
C ILE A 70 -21.33 12.94 -17.56
N VAL A 71 -21.54 14.00 -16.77
CA VAL A 71 -20.53 14.53 -15.86
C VAL A 71 -20.63 13.79 -14.53
N LEU A 72 -19.52 13.21 -14.07
CA LEU A 72 -19.43 12.53 -12.79
C LEU A 72 -18.37 13.16 -11.90
N ASP A 73 -18.68 13.35 -10.63
CA ASP A 73 -17.73 13.76 -9.62
C ASP A 73 -17.40 12.59 -8.70
N SER A 74 -16.11 12.32 -8.51
CA SER A 74 -15.64 11.36 -7.52
C SER A 74 -14.68 12.02 -6.55
N SER A 75 -14.83 11.70 -5.27
CA SER A 75 -14.01 12.25 -4.19
C SER A 75 -12.96 11.22 -3.80
N PHE A 76 -11.70 11.63 -3.86
CA PHE A 76 -10.56 10.85 -3.43
C PHE A 76 -9.96 11.50 -2.17
N ASP A 77 -9.58 10.68 -1.20
CA ASP A 77 -8.92 11.14 0.02
C ASP A 77 -7.69 10.27 0.28
N ARG A 78 -6.85 10.72 1.22
CA ARG A 78 -5.57 10.11 1.62
C ARG A 78 -5.75 8.65 2.02
N ILE A 79 -4.78 7.81 1.64
CA ILE A 79 -4.73 6.39 2.02
C ILE A 79 -4.04 6.29 3.37
N TYR A 80 -4.75 5.91 4.44
CA TYR A 80 -4.18 5.81 5.79
C TYR A 80 -3.38 7.06 6.22
N GLY A 81 -3.86 8.24 5.84
CA GLY A 81 -3.20 9.52 6.13
C GLY A 81 -1.92 9.78 5.32
N LYS A 82 -1.69 9.05 4.22
CA LYS A 82 -0.61 9.29 3.25
C LYS A 82 -1.14 10.00 2.01
N ASN A 83 -0.33 10.92 1.50
CA ASN A 83 -0.59 11.55 0.20
C ASN A 83 -0.23 10.57 -0.92
N TYR A 84 -0.86 10.74 -2.07
CA TYR A 84 -0.52 9.98 -3.26
C TYR A 84 -0.83 10.78 -4.51
N ASP A 85 -0.27 10.32 -5.62
CA ASP A 85 -0.43 10.95 -6.91
C ASP A 85 -1.10 9.98 -7.88
N ILE A 86 -2.07 10.49 -8.65
CA ILE A 86 -2.70 9.76 -9.75
C ILE A 86 -2.15 10.32 -11.06
N TYR A 87 -1.41 9.50 -11.81
CA TYR A 87 -0.88 9.83 -13.12
C TYR A 87 -1.72 9.16 -14.22
N TYR A 88 -2.07 9.93 -15.25
CA TYR A 88 -2.79 9.44 -16.43
C TYR A 88 -2.43 10.31 -17.63
N ALA A 89 -2.38 9.73 -18.84
CA ALA A 89 -1.96 10.45 -20.05
C ALA A 89 -0.68 11.27 -19.79
N ASN A 90 -0.72 12.59 -19.96
CA ASN A 90 0.38 13.51 -19.64
C ASN A 90 0.13 14.36 -18.39
N LYS A 91 -0.72 13.89 -17.48
CA LYS A 91 -1.21 14.64 -16.34
C LYS A 91 -1.01 13.90 -15.02
N VAL A 92 -1.01 14.67 -13.94
CA VAL A 92 -0.95 14.19 -12.56
C VAL A 92 -1.96 14.94 -11.69
N ILE A 93 -2.56 14.23 -10.73
CA ILE A 93 -3.42 14.77 -9.70
C ILE A 93 -2.79 14.45 -8.35
N HIS A 94 -2.48 15.49 -7.58
CA HIS A 94 -1.93 15.36 -6.24
C HIS A 94 -3.04 15.24 -5.21
N ILE A 95 -3.10 14.11 -4.50
CA ILE A 95 -4.09 13.86 -3.45
C ILE A 95 -3.42 14.08 -2.10
N THR A 96 -3.51 15.32 -1.60
CA THR A 96 -2.97 15.71 -0.29
C THR A 96 -4.05 15.77 0.81
N GLY A 97 -5.29 15.46 0.46
CA GLY A 97 -6.50 15.56 1.27
C GLY A 97 -7.71 15.13 0.44
N LYS A 98 -8.90 15.56 0.85
CA LYS A 98 -10.13 15.34 0.07
C LYS A 98 -10.07 16.16 -1.23
N THR A 99 -9.88 15.48 -2.35
CA THR A 99 -9.80 16.05 -3.69
C THR A 99 -10.93 15.49 -4.54
N ASN A 100 -11.78 16.39 -5.04
CA ASN A 100 -12.82 16.03 -6.00
C ASN A 100 -12.25 16.05 -7.41
N ILE A 101 -12.52 14.98 -8.16
CA ILE A 101 -12.14 14.82 -9.56
C ILE A 101 -13.42 14.73 -10.37
N THR A 102 -13.60 15.69 -11.27
CA THR A 102 -14.72 15.72 -12.21
C THR A 102 -14.31 15.04 -13.49
N PHE A 103 -15.06 14.03 -13.90
CA PHE A 103 -14.92 13.30 -15.16
C PHE A 103 -16.00 13.78 -16.12
N TYR A 104 -15.59 14.12 -17.34
CA TYR A 104 -16.51 14.47 -18.41
C TYR A 104 -15.91 14.06 -19.76
N LYS A 105 -16.80 13.72 -20.68
CA LYS A 105 -16.43 13.40 -22.05
C LYS A 105 -16.20 14.69 -22.85
N ASN A 106 -15.12 14.72 -23.62
CA ASN A 106 -14.86 15.75 -24.62
C ASN A 106 -14.51 15.08 -25.95
N GLY A 107 -15.51 14.96 -26.83
CA GLY A 107 -15.38 14.15 -28.05
C GLY A 107 -15.22 12.66 -27.70
N THR A 108 -14.05 12.09 -27.98
CA THR A 108 -13.75 10.67 -27.72
C THR A 108 -12.87 10.44 -26.48
N LYS A 109 -12.57 11.48 -25.71
CA LYS A 109 -11.65 11.39 -24.56
C LYS A 109 -12.30 11.79 -23.26
N ILE A 110 -11.81 11.22 -22.15
CA ILE A 110 -12.17 11.65 -20.80
C ILE A 110 -11.20 12.72 -20.32
N MET A 111 -11.77 13.83 -19.88
CA MET A 111 -11.05 14.95 -19.28
C MET A 111 -11.30 14.95 -17.78
N THR A 112 -10.27 15.32 -17.00
CA THR A 112 -10.45 15.62 -15.58
C THR A 112 -10.07 17.05 -15.21
N LYS A 113 -10.75 17.60 -14.20
CA LYS A 113 -10.38 18.87 -13.56
C LYS A 113 -9.45 18.61 -12.38
N ASN A 114 -8.60 19.58 -12.03
CA ASN A 114 -7.58 19.51 -10.97
C ASN A 114 -6.31 18.71 -11.28
N ALA A 115 -6.10 18.38 -12.56
CA ALA A 115 -4.88 17.74 -13.01
C ALA A 115 -3.91 18.77 -13.60
N VAL A 116 -2.63 18.61 -13.28
CA VAL A 116 -1.53 19.43 -13.82
C VAL A 116 -0.68 18.58 -14.77
N SER A 117 0.13 19.22 -15.61
CA SER A 117 1.08 18.48 -16.45
C SER A 117 2.05 17.69 -15.58
N SER A 118 2.19 16.40 -15.85
CA SER A 118 3.16 15.53 -15.14
C SER A 118 4.58 15.67 -15.69
N GLY A 119 4.73 16.22 -16.90
CA GLY A 119 5.99 16.16 -17.66
C GLY A 119 6.37 14.76 -18.15
N LEU A 120 5.49 13.76 -17.97
CA LEU A 120 5.68 12.37 -18.35
C LEU A 120 4.51 11.94 -19.23
N ASP A 121 4.77 11.29 -20.36
CA ASP A 121 3.72 10.67 -21.16
C ASP A 121 3.53 9.21 -20.72
N MET A 122 2.38 8.93 -20.10
CA MET A 122 1.97 7.60 -19.66
C MET A 122 1.16 6.85 -20.75
N GLY A 123 0.90 7.48 -21.89
CA GLY A 123 0.03 6.93 -22.92
C GLY A 123 -1.36 6.61 -22.36
N ASN A 124 -1.86 5.42 -22.67
CA ASN A 124 -3.16 4.95 -22.20
C ASN A 124 -3.06 4.13 -20.90
N SER A 125 -2.24 4.59 -19.95
CA SER A 125 -2.08 3.95 -18.64
C SER A 125 -2.42 4.90 -17.50
N LEU A 126 -2.84 4.29 -16.40
CA LEU A 126 -3.14 4.93 -15.13
C LEU A 126 -2.19 4.38 -14.08
N LYS A 127 -1.57 5.27 -13.29
CA LYS A 127 -0.62 4.90 -12.25
C LYS A 127 -0.93 5.66 -10.97
N VAL A 128 -1.02 4.95 -9.84
CA VAL A 128 -1.12 5.55 -8.52
C VAL A 128 0.22 5.35 -7.81
N VAL A 129 0.84 6.46 -7.40
CA VAL A 129 2.12 6.46 -6.68
C VAL A 129 1.87 6.83 -5.23
N VAL A 130 2.30 5.95 -4.32
CA VAL A 130 2.21 6.16 -2.87
C VAL A 130 3.61 6.00 -2.29
N ASP A 131 4.18 7.08 -1.76
CA ASP A 131 5.55 7.13 -1.25
C ASP A 131 6.60 6.51 -2.21
N ASP A 132 7.10 5.32 -1.90
CA ASP A 132 8.18 4.61 -2.59
C ASP A 132 7.71 3.50 -3.55
N PHE A 133 6.41 3.31 -3.69
CA PHE A 133 5.85 2.29 -4.58
C PHE A 133 4.74 2.83 -5.47
N TYR A 134 4.38 2.04 -6.48
CA TYR A 134 3.26 2.36 -7.36
C TYR A 134 2.48 1.12 -7.76
N VAL A 135 1.22 1.34 -8.12
CA VAL A 135 0.37 0.40 -8.85
C VAL A 135 0.01 1.04 -10.18
N SER A 136 -0.08 0.23 -11.24
CA SER A 136 -0.35 0.73 -12.59
C SER A 136 -1.22 -0.24 -13.38
N LYS A 137 -2.03 0.32 -14.27
CA LYS A 137 -2.98 -0.40 -15.11
C LYS A 137 -3.12 0.27 -16.47
N GLU A 138 -3.33 -0.51 -17.53
CA GLU A 138 -3.76 0.00 -18.83
C GLU A 138 -5.27 0.31 -18.81
N LEU A 139 -5.63 1.47 -19.34
CA LEU A 139 -7.02 1.94 -19.34
C LEU A 139 -7.79 1.36 -20.52
N ASN A 140 -9.06 1.02 -20.29
CA ASN A 140 -9.97 0.62 -21.36
C ASN A 140 -10.55 1.82 -22.16
N VAL A 141 -10.34 3.05 -21.68
CA VAL A 141 -10.82 4.29 -22.30
C VAL A 141 -9.70 5.30 -22.43
N GLU A 142 -9.68 6.04 -23.53
CA GLU A 142 -8.66 7.05 -23.79
C GLU A 142 -8.90 8.32 -22.94
N MET A 143 -7.85 8.79 -22.27
CA MET A 143 -7.88 10.02 -21.47
C MET A 143 -7.03 11.14 -22.07
N ALA A 144 -7.35 12.37 -21.72
CA ALA A 144 -6.68 13.59 -22.17
C ALA A 144 -6.29 14.52 -21.03
#